data_AF-A0A7S0JCN5-F1
#
_entry.id   AF-A0A7S0JCN5-F1
#
_cell.length_a   1.000
_cell.length_b   1.000
_cell.length_c   1.000
_cell.angle_alpha   90.00
_cell.angle_beta   90.00
_cell.angle_gamma   90.00
#
_symmetry.space_group_name_H-M   'P 1'
#
loop_
_entity.id
_entity.type
_entity.pdbx_description
1 polymer ?
#
loop_
_entity_poly.entity_id
_entity_poly.type
_entity_poly.pdbx_seq_one_letter_code
_entity_poly.pdbx_strand_id
1 'polypeptide(L)'
;QVLNAVLSSLSHAEDEIREVAGRADSTLRQLLHDSQDAHFDMHTLLHALSNHLTSQYVNTLLASLQWVHMLLGKNASRVMQLSEQLWPPLFKCLSNQSVEVVRLDIE
;
A
#
# COMPACT_ATOMS: atom_id res chain seq x y z
N GLN A 1 9.25 6.72 -6.77
CA GLN A 1 10.24 7.25 -5.79
C GLN A 1 9.57 7.91 -4.59
N VAL A 2 8.63 8.85 -4.78
CA VAL A 2 7.92 9.52 -3.68
C VAL A 2 7.15 8.54 -2.78
N LEU A 3 6.33 7.64 -3.36
CA LEU A 3 5.56 6.65 -2.58
C LEU A 3 6.46 5.79 -1.67
N ASN A 4 7.60 5.32 -2.18
CA ASN A 4 8.55 4.54 -1.39
C ASN A 4 9.08 5.33 -0.18
N ALA A 5 9.46 6.60 -0.39
CA ALA A 5 9.95 7.44 0.70
C ALA A 5 8.87 7.66 1.77
N VAL A 6 7.62 7.88 1.34
CA VAL A 6 6.48 8.06 2.25
C VAL A 6 6.21 6.78 3.04
N LEU A 7 6.07 5.63 2.38
CA LEU A 7 5.77 4.35 3.04
C LEU A 7 6.89 3.90 4.00
N SER A 8 8.16 4.09 3.65
CA SER A 8 9.29 3.83 4.54
C SER A 8 9.29 4.73 5.78
N SER A 9 8.79 5.97 5.64
CA SER A 9 8.74 6.94 6.73
C SER A 9 7.62 6.63 7.74
N LEU A 10 6.63 5.80 7.39
CA LEU A 10 5.59 5.34 8.32
C LEU A 10 6.14 4.45 9.45
N SER A 11 7.32 3.86 9.24
CA SER A 11 8.04 3.07 10.24
C SER A 11 9.17 3.85 10.93
N HIS A 12 9.22 5.17 10.78
CA HIS A 12 10.27 5.98 11.38
C HIS A 12 10.19 5.98 12.92
N ALA A 13 11.35 6.15 13.57
CA ALA A 13 11.45 6.17 15.02
C ALA A 13 10.77 7.41 15.64
N GLU A 14 10.98 8.57 15.02
CA GLU A 14 10.36 9.85 15.42
C GLU A 14 8.88 9.93 15.03
N ASP A 15 8.03 10.25 16.01
CA ASP A 15 6.58 10.34 15.85
C ASP A 15 6.16 11.43 14.86
N GLU A 16 6.81 12.59 14.89
CA GLU A 16 6.52 13.72 13.99
C GLU A 16 6.69 13.32 12.51
N ILE A 17 7.72 12.51 12.21
CA ILE A 17 7.98 12.03 10.86
C ILE A 17 6.89 11.03 10.43
N ARG A 18 6.48 10.12 11.32
CA ARG A 18 5.38 9.20 11.01
C ARG A 18 4.06 9.91 10.78
N GLU A 19 3.78 10.96 11.55
CA GLU A 19 2.54 11.73 11.44
C GLU A 19 2.46 12.47 10.11
N VAL A 20 3.55 13.14 9.71
CA VAL A 20 3.67 13.79 8.40
C VAL A 20 3.56 12.76 7.27
N ALA A 21 4.25 11.62 7.41
CA ALA A 21 4.19 10.54 6.44
C ALA A 21 2.76 9.98 6.29
N GLY A 22 2.04 9.77 7.39
CA GLY A 22 0.65 9.29 7.37
C GLY A 22 -0.30 10.25 6.68
N ARG A 23 -0.15 11.56 6.91
CA ARG A 23 -0.90 12.58 6.17
C ARG A 23 -0.56 12.55 4.69
N ALA A 24 0.72 12.58 4.34
CA ALA A 24 1.16 12.56 2.94
C ALA A 24 0.66 11.31 2.21
N ASP A 25 0.74 10.15 2.85
CA ASP A 25 0.24 8.86 2.38
C ASP A 25 -1.27 8.90 2.10
N SER A 26 -2.07 9.41 3.05
CA SER A 26 -3.52 9.56 2.86
C SER A 26 -3.87 10.51 1.71
N THR A 27 -3.19 11.65 1.62
CA THR A 27 -3.41 12.65 0.57
C THR A 27 -3.03 12.09 -0.80
N LEU A 28 -1.90 11.39 -0.92
CA LEU A 28 -1.48 10.77 -2.18
C LEU A 28 -2.47 9.69 -2.62
N ARG A 29 -2.96 8.85 -1.70
CA ARG A 29 -4.00 7.87 -2.00
C ARG A 29 -5.25 8.54 -2.52
N GLN A 30 -5.74 9.57 -1.83
CA GLN A 30 -6.96 10.27 -2.20
C GLN A 30 -6.84 10.96 -3.57
N LEU A 31 -5.72 11.63 -3.82
CA LEU A 31 -5.47 12.26 -5.13
C LEU A 31 -5.48 11.24 -6.27
N LEU A 32 -4.90 10.05 -6.06
CA LEU A 32 -4.93 8.99 -7.07
C LEU A 32 -6.31 8.34 -7.17
N HIS A 33 -7.05 8.21 -6.07
CA HIS A 33 -8.42 7.73 -6.08
C HIS A 33 -9.31 8.65 -6.93
N ASP A 34 -9.24 9.95 -6.69
CA ASP A 34 -10.06 10.99 -7.33
C ASP A 34 -9.64 11.30 -8.78
N SER A 35 -8.44 10.89 -9.19
CA SER A 35 -7.96 11.14 -10.55
C SER A 35 -8.83 10.41 -11.58
N GLN A 36 -9.17 11.09 -12.68
CA GLN A 36 -9.85 10.43 -13.81
C GLN A 36 -8.86 9.75 -14.76
N ASP A 37 -7.57 10.00 -14.55
CA ASP A 37 -6.52 9.62 -15.48
C ASP A 37 -6.09 8.15 -15.30
N ALA A 38 -6.16 7.40 -16.41
CA ALA A 38 -5.78 5.99 -16.48
C ALA A 38 -4.26 5.78 -16.68
N HIS A 39 -3.47 6.86 -16.79
CA HIS A 39 -2.08 6.81 -17.26
C HIS A 39 -1.01 6.81 -16.15
N PHE A 40 -1.37 6.55 -14.90
CA PHE A 40 -0.33 6.31 -13.89
C PHE A 40 0.29 4.92 -14.10
N ASP A 41 1.59 4.82 -13.86
CA ASP A 41 2.33 3.56 -13.99
C ASP A 41 1.95 2.59 -12.86
N MET A 42 0.88 1.81 -13.10
CA MET A 42 0.39 0.81 -12.17
C MET A 42 1.43 -0.26 -11.88
N HIS A 43 2.24 -0.65 -12.87
CA HIS A 43 3.27 -1.66 -12.65
C HIS A 43 4.29 -1.18 -11.61
N THR A 44 4.78 0.05 -11.75
CA THR A 44 5.71 0.65 -10.77
C THR A 44 5.08 0.80 -9.39
N LEU A 45 3.80 1.14 -9.29
CA LEU A 45 3.09 1.21 -8.01
C LEU A 45 2.97 -0.16 -7.34
N LEU A 46 2.49 -1.17 -8.07
CA LEU A 46 2.34 -2.51 -7.51
C LEU A 46 3.69 -3.12 -7.11
N HIS A 47 4.75 -2.82 -7.87
CA HIS A 47 6.10 -3.26 -7.50
C HIS A 47 6.61 -2.60 -6.22
N ALA A 48 6.33 -1.31 -6.03
CA ALA A 48 6.62 -0.65 -4.76
C ALA A 48 5.84 -1.31 -3.60
N LEU A 49 4.53 -1.53 -3.80
CA LEU A 49 3.66 -2.12 -2.77
C LEU A 49 4.07 -3.55 -2.42
N SER A 50 4.45 -4.40 -3.39
CA SER A 50 4.92 -5.76 -3.10
C SER A 50 6.13 -5.78 -2.18
N ASN A 51 7.02 -4.79 -2.30
CA ASN A 51 8.17 -4.67 -1.40
C ASN A 51 7.72 -4.26 0.02
N HIS A 52 6.82 -3.28 0.14
CA HIS A 52 6.36 -2.79 1.45
C HIS A 52 5.41 -3.75 2.19
N LEU A 53 4.67 -4.59 1.47
CA LEU A 53 3.85 -5.66 2.05
C LEU A 53 4.69 -6.77 2.72
N THR A 54 6.01 -6.76 2.54
CA THR A 54 6.91 -7.66 3.28
C THR A 54 7.45 -7.05 4.58
N SER A 55 7.10 -5.79 4.87
CA SER A 55 7.56 -5.05 6.04
C SER A 55 7.22 -5.75 7.36
N GLN A 56 8.08 -5.58 8.36
CA GLN A 56 7.79 -6.01 9.73
C GLN A 56 6.94 -4.99 10.50
N TYR A 57 6.79 -3.78 9.97
CA TYR A 57 6.08 -2.69 10.65
C TYR A 57 4.61 -2.67 10.23
N VAL A 58 3.73 -2.81 11.22
CA VAL A 58 2.27 -2.86 11.04
C VAL A 58 1.76 -1.63 10.28
N ASN A 59 2.20 -0.42 10.62
CA ASN A 59 1.74 0.80 9.95
C ASN A 59 2.07 0.82 8.44
N THR A 60 3.26 0.34 8.06
CA THR A 60 3.65 0.23 6.65
C THR A 60 2.85 -0.83 5.92
N LEU A 61 2.56 -1.98 6.57
CA LEU A 61 1.70 -3.02 6.01
C LEU A 61 0.28 -2.50 5.78
N LEU A 62 -0.33 -1.87 6.79
CA LEU A 62 -1.69 -1.32 6.70
C LEU A 62 -1.80 -0.29 5.59
N ALA A 63 -0.86 0.66 5.50
CA ALA A 63 -0.85 1.64 4.41
C ALA A 63 -0.71 0.97 3.05
N SER A 64 0.16 -0.04 2.92
CA SER A 64 0.34 -0.78 1.66
C SER A 64 -0.93 -1.54 1.24
N LEU A 65 -1.62 -2.16 2.19
CA LEU A 65 -2.89 -2.84 1.95
C LEU A 65 -3.99 -1.85 1.55
N GLN A 66 -4.07 -0.68 2.21
CA GLN A 66 -5.00 0.40 1.82
C GLN A 66 -4.75 0.88 0.38
N TRP A 67 -3.49 0.93 -0.04
CA TRP A 67 -3.15 1.23 -1.44
C TRP A 67 -3.62 0.14 -2.40
N VAL A 68 -3.39 -1.13 -2.08
CA VAL A 68 -3.85 -2.26 -2.91
C VAL A 68 -5.37 -2.25 -3.04
N HIS A 69 -6.09 -2.10 -1.92
CA HIS A 69 -7.55 -2.00 -1.90
C HIS A 69 -8.04 -0.82 -2.78
N MET A 70 -7.47 0.37 -2.61
CA MET A 70 -7.85 1.52 -3.44
C MET A 70 -7.61 1.27 -4.93
N LEU A 71 -6.47 0.66 -5.30
CA LEU A 71 -6.15 0.33 -6.69
C LEU A 71 -7.08 -0.73 -7.28
N LEU A 72 -7.46 -1.74 -6.50
CA LEU A 72 -8.47 -2.74 -6.88
C LEU A 72 -9.82 -2.07 -7.14
N GLY A 73 -10.27 -1.17 -6.26
CA GLY A 73 -11.50 -0.40 -6.46
C GLY A 73 -11.45 0.49 -7.70
N LYS A 74 -10.26 1.02 -8.05
CA LYS A 74 -10.07 1.89 -9.21
C LYS A 74 -10.02 1.13 -10.54
N ASN A 75 -9.30 0.01 -10.60
CA ASN A 75 -9.16 -0.80 -11.81
C ASN A 75 -8.70 -2.24 -11.48
N ALA A 76 -9.64 -3.05 -10.97
CA ALA A 76 -9.38 -4.43 -10.59
C ALA A 76 -8.77 -5.27 -11.72
N SER A 77 -9.25 -5.12 -12.96
CA SER A 77 -8.75 -5.94 -14.08
C SER A 77 -7.28 -5.69 -14.36
N ARG A 78 -6.83 -4.43 -14.31
CA ARG A 78 -5.42 -4.09 -14.51
C ARG A 78 -4.55 -4.53 -13.34
N VAL A 79 -5.03 -4.41 -12.10
CA VAL A 79 -4.30 -4.89 -10.92
C VAL A 79 -4.11 -6.41 -11.01
N MET A 80 -5.16 -7.15 -11.34
CA MET A 80 -5.13 -8.62 -11.46
C MET A 80 -4.21 -9.11 -12.59
N GLN A 81 -4.05 -8.33 -13.66
CA GLN A 81 -3.07 -8.64 -14.72
C GLN A 81 -1.60 -8.51 -14.26
N LEU A 82 -1.34 -7.75 -13.19
CA LEU A 82 0.00 -7.39 -12.72
C LEU A 82 0.27 -7.91 -11.29
N SER A 83 -0.61 -8.75 -10.74
CA SER A 83 -0.63 -9.10 -9.32
C SER A 83 0.19 -10.33 -8.94
N GLU A 84 0.89 -10.98 -9.89
CA GLU A 84 1.71 -12.16 -9.58
C GLU A 84 2.71 -11.90 -8.45
N GLN A 85 3.32 -10.71 -8.42
CA GLN A 85 4.25 -10.28 -7.38
C GLN A 85 3.58 -9.91 -6.03
N LEU A 86 2.26 -9.71 -6.01
CA LEU A 86 1.50 -9.35 -4.81
C LEU A 86 1.00 -10.57 -4.04
N TRP A 87 0.75 -11.71 -4.71
CA TRP A 87 0.15 -12.86 -4.03
C TRP A 87 0.99 -13.39 -2.85
N PRO A 88 2.31 -13.63 -3.00
CA PRO A 88 3.09 -14.12 -1.87
C PRO A 88 3.08 -13.19 -0.64
N PRO A 89 3.31 -11.86 -0.77
CA PRO A 89 3.25 -10.99 0.40
C PRO A 89 1.83 -10.77 0.95
N LEU A 90 0.78 -10.80 0.14
CA LEU A 90 -0.61 -10.77 0.62
C LEU A 90 -0.92 -12.02 1.45
N PHE A 91 -0.63 -13.23 0.96
CA PHE A 91 -0.82 -14.45 1.74
C PHE A 91 -0.02 -14.47 3.06
N LYS A 92 1.13 -13.81 3.10
CA LYS A 92 1.88 -13.60 4.34
C LYS A 92 1.13 -12.66 5.31
N CYS A 93 0.43 -11.65 4.81
CA CYS A 93 -0.38 -10.74 5.63
C CYS A 93 -1.54 -11.46 6.34
N LEU A 94 -2.13 -12.49 5.74
CA LEU A 94 -3.14 -13.35 6.40
C LEU A 94 -2.62 -14.08 7.65
N SER A 95 -1.31 -14.29 7.75
CA SER A 95 -0.66 -14.92 8.90
C SER A 95 -0.04 -13.92 9.87
N ASN A 96 -0.35 -12.62 9.73
CA ASN A 96 0.20 -11.58 10.59
C ASN A 96 -0.42 -11.63 12.00
N GLN A 97 0.35 -11.26 13.03
CA GLN A 97 -0.14 -11.18 14.40
C GLN A 97 -1.12 -10.02 14.63
N SER A 98 -1.06 -8.99 13.80
CA SER A 98 -2.00 -7.87 13.85
C SER A 98 -3.33 -8.26 13.19
N VAL A 99 -4.38 -8.29 14.00
CA VAL A 99 -5.77 -8.50 13.53
C VAL A 99 -6.16 -7.48 12.46
N GLU A 100 -5.69 -6.24 12.59
CA GLU A 100 -6.02 -5.19 11.62
C GLU A 100 -5.40 -5.46 10.24
N VAL A 101 -4.18 -5.99 10.20
CA VAL A 101 -3.51 -6.38 8.95
C VAL A 101 -4.25 -7.54 8.30
N VAL A 102 -4.57 -8.58 9.06
CA VAL A 102 -5.32 -9.74 8.55
C VAL A 102 -6.69 -9.32 8.04
N ARG A 103 -7.41 -8.48 8.79
CA ARG A 103 -8.74 -7.98 8.41
C ARG A 103 -8.70 -7.22 7.09
N LEU A 104 -7.75 -6.29 6.94
CA LEU A 104 -7.68 -5.47 5.73
C LEU A 104 -7.22 -6.26 4.50
N ASP A 105 -6.44 -7.33 4.68
CA ASP A 105 -5.97 -8.19 3.59
C ASP A 105 -7.09 -9.05 2.98
N ILE A 106 -8.17 -9.31 3.72
CA ILE A 106 -9.34 -10.08 3.25
C ILE A 106 -10.52 -9.22 2.78
N GLU A 107 -10.42 -7.88 2.89
CA GLU A 107 -11.42 -6.91 2.41
C GLU A 107 -11.28 -6.63 0.90
#